data_AF-A0A7W7HKU0-F1
#
_entry.id   AF-A0A7W7HKU0-F1
#
_cell.length_a   1.000
_cell.length_b   1.000
_cell.length_c   1.000
_cell.angle_alpha   90.00
_cell.angle_beta   90.00
_cell.angle_gamma   90.00
#
_symmetry.space_group_name_H-M   'P 1'
#
loop_
_entity.id
_entity.type
_entity.pdbx_description
1 polymer ?
#
loop_
_entity_poly.entity_id
_entity_poly.type
_entity_poly.pdbx_seq_one_letter_code
_entity_poly.pdbx_strand_id
1 'polypeptide(L)' 'MMLEAEVRRLESLGAKRWDRQQTRGFDFWIMRDPWDNEFCVLQTAFPELLDKRKPIND' A
#
# COMPACT_ATOMS: atom_id res chain seq x y z
N MET A 1 4.09 6.19 8.77
CA MET A 1 5.51 5.82 8.50
C MET A 1 5.65 4.54 7.70
N MET A 2 4.90 3.48 8.01
CA MET A 2 4.89 2.22 7.23
C MET A 2 4.35 2.39 5.80
N LEU A 3 3.33 3.23 5.61
CA LEU A 3 2.76 3.54 4.28
C LEU A 3 3.81 4.10 3.31
N GLU A 4 4.58 5.11 3.73
CA GLU A 4 5.62 5.72 2.88
C GLU A 4 6.76 4.74 2.57
N ALA A 5 7.08 3.82 3.47
CA ALA A 5 8.09 2.79 3.22
C ALA A 5 7.63 1.82 2.10
N GLU A 6 6.36 1.43 2.12
CA GLU A 6 5.79 0.57 1.08
C GLU A 6 5.70 1.29 -0.27
N VAL A 7 5.28 2.56 -0.27
CA VAL A 7 5.27 3.38 -1.49
C VAL A 7 6.68 3.46 -2.10
N ARG A 8 7.72 3.69 -1.30
CA ARG A 8 9.11 3.69 -1.79
C ARG A 8 9.55 2.35 -2.36
N ARG A 9 9.15 1.24 -1.73
CA ARG A 9 9.42 -0.11 -2.25
C ARG A 9 8.76 -0.30 -3.61
N LEU A 10 7.52 0.14 -3.77
CA LEU A 10 6.79 0.05 -5.05
C LEU A 10 7.41 0.94 -6.12
N GLU A 11 7.87 2.15 -5.77
CA GLU A 11 8.64 3.02 -6.67
C GLU A 11 9.92 2.33 -7.17
N SER A 12 10.65 1.62 -6.29
CA SER A 12 11.84 0.86 -6.70
C SER A 12 11.54 -0.31 -7.65
N LEU A 13 10.28 -0.79 -7.68
CA LEU A 13 9.80 -1.82 -8.60
C LEU A 13 9.23 -1.24 -9.91
N GLY A 14 9.24 0.08 -10.07
CA GLY A 14 8.78 0.77 -11.28
C GLY A 14 7.38 1.37 -11.21
N ALA A 15 6.70 1.28 -10.06
CA ALA A 15 5.43 1.97 -9.87
C ALA A 15 5.64 3.48 -9.73
N LYS A 16 4.60 4.27 -10.02
CA LYS A 16 4.61 5.74 -9.93
C LYS A 16 3.49 6.20 -9.00
N ARG A 17 3.76 7.24 -8.21
CA ARG A 17 2.71 7.94 -7.46
C ARG A 17 1.78 8.64 -8.45
N TRP A 18 0.48 8.53 -8.21
CA TRP A 18 -0.53 9.21 -9.00
C TRP A 18 -1.22 10.31 -8.19
N ASP A 19 -1.81 9.95 -7.06
CA ASP A 19 -2.56 10.87 -6.20
C ASP A 19 -2.53 10.39 -4.74
N ARG A 20 -2.81 11.29 -3.80
CA ARG A 20 -3.00 10.95 -2.39
C ARG A 20 -4.39 11.38 -1.97
N GLN A 21 -5.16 10.43 -1.47
CA GLN A 21 -6.54 10.69 -1.08
C GLN A 21 -6.77 10.39 0.39
N GLN A 22 -7.61 11.23 0.99
CA GLN A 22 -8.14 11.04 2.33
C GLN A 22 -9.66 11.01 2.24
N THR A 23 -10.23 9.81 2.19
CA THR A 23 -11.69 9.64 2.08
C THR A 23 -12.20 8.55 3.02
N ARG A 24 -13.41 8.74 3.55
CA ARG A 24 -14.08 7.80 4.47
C ARG A 24 -13.22 7.37 5.67
N GLY A 25 -12.31 8.23 6.13
CA GLY A 25 -11.42 7.97 7.26
C GLY A 25 -10.10 7.23 6.91
N PHE A 26 -9.83 6.97 5.64
CA PHE A 26 -8.59 6.33 5.19
C PHE A 26 -7.69 7.32 4.45
N ASP A 27 -6.41 7.35 4.80
CA ASP A 27 -5.33 8.03 4.06
C ASP A 27 -4.56 6.99 3.26
N PHE A 28 -4.51 7.17 1.93
CA PHE A 28 -3.88 6.22 1.03
C PHE A 28 -3.27 6.89 -0.20
N TRP A 29 -2.27 6.22 -0.77
CA TRP A 29 -1.69 6.58 -2.06
C TRP A 29 -2.39 5.80 -3.17
N ILE A 30 -2.73 6.48 -4.25
CA ILE A 30 -3.03 5.86 -5.55
C ILE A 30 -1.71 5.81 -6.31
N MET A 31 -1.37 4.62 -6.82
CA MET A 31 -0.18 4.38 -7.61
C MET A 31 -0.54 3.69 -8.92
N ARG A 32 0.35 3.83 -9.89
CA ARG A 32 0.28 3.13 -11.18
C ARG A 32 1.46 2.21 -11.36
N ASP A 33 1.20 1.00 -11.84
CA ASP A 33 2.26 0.07 -12.22
C ASP A 33 2.90 0.48 -13.57
N PRO A 34 3.95 -0.23 -14.04
CA PRO A 34 4.58 0.06 -15.33
C PRO A 34 3.66 -0.07 -16.56
N TRP A 35 2.50 -0.71 -16.42
CA TRP A 35 1.48 -0.87 -17.46
C TRP A 35 0.30 0.10 -17.30
N ASP A 36 0.44 1.10 -16.42
CA ASP A 36 -0.56 2.13 -16.11
C ASP A 36 -1.81 1.59 -15.37
N ASN A 37 -1.75 0.37 -14.81
CA ASN A 37 -2.85 -0.12 -13.96
C ASN A 37 -2.83 0.60 -12.61
N GLU A 38 -4.01 1.05 -12.18
CA GLU A 38 -4.17 1.77 -10.91
C GLU A 38 -4.41 0.82 -9.73
N PHE A 39 -3.75 1.11 -8.61
CA PHE A 39 -3.97 0.43 -7.34
C PHE A 39 -3.75 1.37 -6.14
N CYS A 40 -4.36 1.04 -5.01
CA CYS A 40 -4.25 1.83 -3.78
C CYS A 40 -3.32 1.16 -2.76
N VAL A 41 -2.44 1.94 -2.15
CA VAL A 41 -1.62 1.54 -1.01
C VAL A 41 -2.23 2.15 0.25
N LEU A 42 -2.82 1.29 1.08
CA LEU A 42 -3.46 1.69 2.34
C LEU A 42 -2.61 1.22 3.52
N GLN A 43 -2.56 2.02 4.59
CA GLN A 43 -2.09 1.52 5.87
C GLN A 43 -3.17 0.62 6.47
N THR A 44 -2.84 -0.62 6.79
CA THR A 44 -3.76 -1.56 7.44
C THR A 44 -4.19 -1.00 8.80
N ALA A 45 -5.48 -0.67 8.94
CA ALA A 45 -6.08 -0.22 10.18
C ALA A 45 -6.41 -1.36 11.16
N PHE A 46 -5.99 -2.60 10.86
CA PHE A 46 -6.35 -3.80 11.62
C PHE A 46 -5.10 -4.54 12.14
N PRO A 47 -4.37 -3.97 13.12
CA PRO A 47 -3.24 -4.65 13.76
C PRO A 47 -3.58 -6.08 14.21
N GLU A 48 -4.79 -6.29 14.71
CA GLU A 48 -5.29 -7.58 15.20
C GLU A 48 -5.44 -8.65 14.11
N LEU A 49 -5.55 -8.26 12.83
CA LEU A 49 -5.56 -9.20 11.72
C LEU A 49 -4.14 -9.58 11.29
N LEU A 50 -3.17 -8.67 11.46
CA LEU A 50 -1.75 -8.96 11.22
C LEU A 50 -1.18 -9.88 12.31
N ASP A 51 -1.56 -9.66 13.57
CA ASP A 51 -1.17 -10.52 14.70
C ASP A 51 -1.68 -11.97 14.54
N LYS A 52 -2.79 -12.14 13.81
CA LYS A 52 -3.39 -13.45 13.51
C LYS A 52 -2.82 -14.11 12.25
N ARG A 53 -1.97 -13.42 11.49
CA ARG A 53 -1.38 -13.98 10.28
C ARG A 53 -0.42 -15.11 10.67
N LYS A 54 -0.84 -16.36 10.43
CA LYS A 54 0.07 -17.51 10.54
C LYS A 54 1.17 -17.39 9.47
N PRO A 55 2.41 -17.78 9.78
CA PRO A 55 3.44 -17.93 8.76
C PRO A 55 2.92 -18.82 7.64
N ILE A 56 3.14 -18.41 6.39
CA ILE A 56 2.98 -19.33 5.26
C ILE A 56 4.17 -20.28 5.41
N ASN A 57 3.91 -21.52 5.83
CA ASN A 57 4.90 -22.57 5.79
C ASN A 57 4.98 -23.04 4.32
N ASP A 58 6.19 -23.00 3.75
CA ASP A 58 6.54 -23.65 2.48
C ASP A 58 6.43 -25.18 2.58
#